data_AF-A0A354PJN2-F1
#
_entry.id   AF-A0A354PJN2-F1
#
_cell.length_a   1.000
_cell.length_b   1.000
_cell.length_c   1.000
_cell.angle_alpha   90.00
_cell.angle_beta   90.00
_cell.angle_gamma   90.00
#
_symmetry.space_group_name_H-M   'P 1'
#
loop_
_entity.id
_entity.type
_entity.pdbx_description
1 polymer ?
#
loop_
_entity_poly.entity_id
_entity_poly.type
_entity_poly.pdbx_seq_one_letter_code
_entity_poly.pdbx_strand_id
1 'polypeptide(L)'
;MQPKVIRDAGERPLVLFSDSSGIVADKTFLQRSLLFAELAMIAYNDEAEVTRAAAEIGFPDVTFFNNRGAQAFRFRNRHNSVIACRGTEPNEWTDIRADVDAVSVLAETAGKVHRGFKREVDNLWPMLETSLMNNKQPVYFAGHSLGGAMAKICASRCLLSHISTNPQQLFTYGSPRVGNRSYVKFVTIDHYRFVNNNDVVTRVPPIWLGYQHSGYEIYFNRNGDIKQYGYLMKRRDRWRGFLKELVRWKVDHIGDHSIHRYCENLVKAVLAEKESIAAGGEPYTPCKLTIAPPDAPH
;
A
#
# COMPACT_ATOMS: atom_id res chain seq x y z
N MET A 1 -19.17 -2.77 12.81
CA MET A 1 -17.85 -3.45 12.79
C MET A 1 -17.30 -3.28 14.18
N GLN A 2 -17.09 -4.37 14.94
CA GLN A 2 -16.59 -4.23 16.30
C GLN A 2 -15.06 -4.07 16.26
N PRO A 3 -14.51 -3.04 16.93
CA PRO A 3 -13.06 -2.86 17.00
C PRO A 3 -12.43 -3.94 17.89
N LYS A 4 -11.30 -4.46 17.46
CA LYS A 4 -10.38 -5.30 18.24
C LYS A 4 -9.30 -4.38 18.77
N VAL A 5 -9.16 -4.33 20.09
CA VAL A 5 -8.25 -3.40 20.77
C VAL A 5 -7.12 -4.21 21.40
N ILE A 6 -5.92 -4.05 20.87
CA ILE A 6 -4.69 -4.61 21.43
C ILE A 6 -4.07 -3.55 22.34
N ARG A 7 -3.69 -3.94 23.55
CA ARG A 7 -3.13 -3.05 24.57
C ARG A 7 -1.76 -3.56 24.98
N ASP A 8 -0.75 -2.71 24.84
CA ASP A 8 0.56 -2.90 25.42
C ASP A 8 0.85 -1.81 26.47
N ALA A 9 1.52 -2.22 27.55
CA ALA A 9 1.75 -1.37 28.70
C ALA A 9 2.69 -0.22 28.32
N GLY A 10 2.20 1.02 28.40
CA GLY A 10 2.97 2.22 28.06
C GLY A 10 2.77 2.72 26.62
N GLU A 11 1.97 2.01 25.81
CA GLU A 11 1.73 2.37 24.41
C GLU A 11 0.26 2.76 24.15
N ARG A 12 0.02 3.43 23.01
CA ARG A 12 -1.34 3.75 22.59
C ARG A 12 -2.01 2.47 22.10
N PRO A 13 -3.27 2.19 22.51
CA PRO A 13 -3.96 0.99 22.05
C PRO A 13 -4.06 0.91 20.53
N LEU A 14 -3.64 -0.22 19.98
CA LEU A 14 -3.79 -0.55 18.57
C LEU A 14 -5.23 -1.01 18.33
N VAL A 15 -5.93 -0.33 17.41
CA VAL A 15 -7.33 -0.61 17.09
C VAL A 15 -7.43 -1.14 15.66
N LEU A 16 -7.88 -2.39 15.54
CA LEU A 16 -8.09 -3.06 14.26
C LEU A 16 -9.57 -3.37 14.07
N PHE A 17 -10.02 -3.33 12.83
CA PHE A 17 -11.42 -3.56 12.49
C PHE A 17 -11.60 -4.81 11.65
N SER A 18 -10.57 -5.24 10.91
CA SER A 18 -10.67 -6.36 9.98
C SER A 18 -10.80 -7.72 10.66
N ASP A 19 -11.38 -8.65 9.91
CA ASP A 19 -11.39 -10.07 10.21
C ASP A 19 -11.06 -10.83 8.93
N SER A 20 -10.08 -11.73 8.99
CA SER A 20 -9.56 -12.50 7.85
C SER A 20 -9.57 -14.00 8.11
N SER A 21 -10.36 -14.47 9.07
CA SER A 21 -10.56 -15.91 9.35
C SER A 21 -11.06 -16.74 8.15
N GLY A 22 -11.69 -16.08 7.17
CA GLY A 22 -12.17 -16.65 5.90
C GLY A 22 -11.26 -16.36 4.68
N ILE A 23 -11.79 -16.55 3.48
CA ILE A 23 -11.09 -16.25 2.22
C ILE A 23 -11.13 -14.73 1.99
N VAL A 24 -9.99 -14.14 1.63
CA VAL A 24 -9.88 -12.69 1.41
C VAL A 24 -10.64 -12.25 0.15
N ALA A 25 -10.69 -13.10 -0.89
CA ALA A 25 -11.40 -12.82 -2.13
C ALA A 25 -12.90 -12.56 -1.94
N ASP A 26 -13.54 -13.17 -0.92
CA ASP A 26 -14.97 -13.05 -0.64
C ASP A 26 -15.35 -11.68 -0.03
N LYS A 27 -14.37 -10.90 0.42
CA LYS A 27 -14.60 -9.58 1.00
C LYS A 27 -14.94 -8.56 -0.07
N THR A 28 -15.67 -7.50 0.28
CA THR A 28 -15.82 -6.35 -0.61
C THR A 28 -14.47 -5.70 -0.89
N PHE A 29 -14.38 -4.91 -1.96
CA PHE A 29 -13.14 -4.20 -2.30
C PHE A 29 -12.64 -3.32 -1.13
N LEU A 30 -13.54 -2.56 -0.49
CA LEU A 30 -13.16 -1.68 0.61
C LEU A 30 -12.75 -2.46 1.87
N GLN A 31 -13.38 -3.60 2.14
CA GLN A 31 -12.97 -4.49 3.23
C GLN A 31 -11.56 -5.07 3.00
N ARG A 32 -11.24 -5.52 1.77
CA ARG A 32 -9.86 -5.93 1.42
C ARG A 32 -8.89 -4.77 1.58
N SER A 33 -9.29 -3.59 1.10
CA SER A 33 -8.47 -2.38 1.19
C SER A 33 -8.17 -1.98 2.63
N LEU A 34 -9.13 -2.09 3.55
CA LEU A 34 -8.91 -1.84 4.97
C LEU A 34 -7.99 -2.88 5.59
N LEU A 35 -8.21 -4.17 5.30
CA LEU A 35 -7.36 -5.25 5.80
C LEU A 35 -5.90 -5.05 5.44
N PHE A 36 -5.61 -4.77 4.17
CA PHE A 36 -4.23 -4.59 3.73
C PHE A 36 -3.61 -3.29 4.24
N ALA A 37 -4.41 -2.26 4.53
CA ALA A 37 -3.94 -1.04 5.20
C ALA A 37 -3.55 -1.32 6.66
N GLU A 38 -4.38 -2.08 7.38
CA GLU A 38 -4.12 -2.50 8.75
C GLU A 38 -2.88 -3.40 8.85
N LEU A 39 -2.70 -4.35 7.93
CA LEU A 39 -1.48 -5.17 7.85
C LEU A 39 -0.23 -4.33 7.55
N ALA A 40 -0.34 -3.34 6.66
CA ALA A 40 0.74 -2.40 6.38
C ALA A 40 1.03 -1.44 7.55
N MET A 41 0.01 -1.13 8.36
CA MET A 41 0.13 -0.32 9.58
C MET A 41 0.88 -1.08 10.67
N ILE A 42 0.43 -2.29 11.02
CA ILE A 42 1.06 -3.06 12.09
C ILE A 42 2.48 -3.50 11.73
N ALA A 43 2.83 -3.59 10.44
CA ALA A 43 4.19 -3.91 10.00
C ALA A 43 5.27 -2.90 10.49
N TYR A 44 4.88 -1.73 11.00
CA TYR A 44 5.79 -0.77 11.65
C TYR A 44 6.11 -1.11 13.11
N ASN A 45 5.32 -1.96 13.76
CA ASN A 45 5.47 -2.30 15.17
C ASN A 45 6.51 -3.41 15.35
N ASP A 46 6.83 -3.76 16.59
CA ASP A 46 7.71 -4.90 16.88
C ASP A 46 7.03 -6.23 16.58
N GLU A 47 7.83 -7.27 16.36
CA GLU A 47 7.35 -8.59 15.94
C GLU A 47 6.36 -9.22 16.93
N ALA A 48 6.50 -8.98 18.23
CA ALA A 48 5.61 -9.53 19.23
C ALA A 48 4.22 -8.89 19.16
N GLU A 49 4.17 -7.55 19.05
CA GLU A 49 2.90 -6.84 18.85
C GLU A 49 2.25 -7.20 17.50
N VAL A 50 3.03 -7.26 16.43
CA VAL A 50 2.55 -7.69 15.10
C VAL A 50 1.91 -9.08 15.16
N THR A 51 2.55 -10.03 15.85
CA THR A 51 2.07 -11.41 15.95
C THR A 51 0.75 -11.49 16.73
N ARG A 52 0.64 -10.77 17.85
CA ARG A 52 -0.63 -10.66 18.61
C ARG A 52 -1.73 -10.03 17.75
N ALA A 53 -1.43 -8.89 17.13
CA ALA A 53 -2.36 -8.13 16.31
C ALA A 53 -2.86 -8.94 15.10
N ALA A 54 -1.96 -9.64 14.42
CA ALA A 54 -2.28 -10.48 13.28
C ALA A 54 -3.17 -11.67 13.67
N ALA A 55 -2.88 -12.32 14.79
CA ALA A 55 -3.69 -13.41 15.31
C ALA A 55 -5.14 -12.96 15.56
N GLU A 56 -5.33 -11.80 16.18
CA GLU A 56 -6.65 -11.21 16.44
C GLU A 56 -7.48 -10.95 15.17
N ILE A 57 -6.81 -10.63 14.05
CA ILE A 57 -7.48 -10.41 12.76
C ILE A 57 -7.49 -11.65 11.85
N GLY A 58 -7.12 -12.82 12.36
CA GLY A 58 -7.25 -14.11 11.67
C GLY A 58 -6.03 -14.58 10.89
N PHE A 59 -4.83 -14.09 11.22
CA PHE A 59 -3.54 -14.53 10.69
C PHE A 59 -2.65 -15.07 11.82
N PRO A 60 -2.86 -16.32 12.27
CA PRO A 60 -2.12 -16.88 13.41
C PRO A 60 -0.66 -17.24 13.10
N ASP A 61 -0.29 -17.31 11.82
CA ASP A 61 1.07 -17.64 11.39
C ASP A 61 1.73 -16.40 10.77
N VAL A 62 2.69 -15.84 11.50
CA VAL A 62 3.45 -14.65 11.12
C VAL A 62 4.91 -15.02 10.96
N THR A 63 5.53 -14.57 9.88
CA THR A 63 6.97 -14.69 9.66
C THR A 63 7.55 -13.31 9.41
N PHE A 64 8.52 -12.89 10.23
CA PHE A 64 9.26 -11.65 10.02
C PHE A 64 10.51 -11.89 9.16
N PHE A 65 10.75 -10.97 8.22
CA PHE A 65 11.93 -10.95 7.37
C PHE A 65 12.67 -9.63 7.59
N ASN A 66 13.95 -9.72 7.94
CA ASN A 66 14.82 -8.56 8.10
C ASN A 66 16.20 -8.88 7.53
N ASN A 67 16.65 -8.08 6.57
CA ASN A 67 18.01 -8.15 6.07
C ASN A 67 18.51 -6.75 5.70
N ARG A 68 19.60 -6.31 6.35
CA ARG A 68 20.25 -5.01 6.11
C ARG A 68 19.28 -3.81 6.16
N GLY A 69 18.29 -3.86 7.06
CA GLY A 69 17.29 -2.80 7.23
C GLY A 69 16.06 -2.93 6.34
N ALA A 70 16.10 -3.76 5.30
CA ALA A 70 14.91 -4.10 4.52
C ALA A 70 14.04 -5.07 5.33
N GLN A 71 12.77 -4.70 5.53
CA GLN A 71 11.86 -5.42 6.41
C GLN A 71 10.51 -5.76 5.74
N ALA A 72 10.01 -6.96 6.01
CA ALA A 72 8.68 -7.40 5.60
C ALA A 72 8.11 -8.45 6.55
N PHE A 73 6.79 -8.58 6.57
CA PHE A 73 6.09 -9.65 7.26
C PHE A 73 5.32 -10.50 6.25
N ARG A 74 5.29 -11.81 6.48
CA ARG A 74 4.29 -12.70 5.89
C ARG A 74 3.24 -13.02 6.94
N PHE A 75 1.99 -12.72 6.61
CA PHE A 75 0.81 -13.11 7.37
C PHE A 75 0.12 -14.26 6.67
N ARG A 76 -0.08 -15.39 7.36
CA ARG A 76 -0.66 -16.60 6.78
C ARG A 76 -1.76 -17.17 7.65
N ASN A 77 -2.78 -17.70 6.97
CA ASN A 77 -3.76 -18.59 7.55
C ASN A 77 -4.04 -19.75 6.59
N ARG A 78 -5.05 -20.56 6.89
CA ARG A 78 -5.42 -21.72 6.05
C ARG A 78 -5.80 -21.33 4.61
N HIS A 79 -6.27 -20.11 4.39
CA HIS A 79 -6.89 -19.65 3.14
C HIS A 79 -6.03 -18.66 2.35
N ASN A 80 -5.21 -17.86 3.02
CA ASN A 80 -4.56 -16.69 2.42
C ASN A 80 -3.12 -16.53 2.91
N SER A 81 -2.31 -15.91 2.07
CA SER A 81 -0.95 -15.46 2.39
C SER A 81 -0.82 -13.99 1.99
N VAL A 82 -0.27 -13.16 2.86
CA VAL A 82 -0.09 -11.72 2.60
C VAL A 82 1.34 -11.34 2.93
N ILE A 83 2.03 -10.72 1.97
CA ILE A 83 3.34 -10.09 2.20
C ILE A 83 3.11 -8.59 2.40
N ALA A 84 3.39 -8.09 3.61
CA ALA A 84 3.40 -6.65 3.88
C ALA A 84 4.85 -6.17 4.03
N CYS A 85 5.29 -5.30 3.13
CA CYS A 85 6.61 -4.68 3.25
C CYS A 85 6.50 -3.43 4.15
N ARG A 86 7.39 -3.35 5.14
CA ARG A 86 7.48 -2.18 6.03
C ARG A 86 8.18 -1.05 5.28
N GLY A 87 7.67 0.17 5.41
CA GLY A 87 8.37 1.36 4.92
C GLY A 87 9.30 1.96 5.97
N THR A 88 10.07 2.97 5.58
CA THR A 88 10.82 3.82 6.52
C THR A 88 9.93 4.94 7.05
N GLU A 89 10.33 5.55 8.17
CA GLU A 89 9.61 6.67 8.75
C GLU A 89 9.77 7.96 7.93
N PRO A 90 8.82 8.92 7.99
CA PRO A 90 8.88 10.14 7.19
C PRO A 90 10.15 10.98 7.36
N ASN A 91 10.78 10.95 8.53
CA ASN A 91 12.04 11.66 8.79
C ASN A 91 13.22 11.02 8.03
N GLU A 92 13.20 9.69 7.88
CA GLU A 92 14.16 8.93 7.07
C GLU A 92 13.82 9.00 5.57
N TRP A 93 12.58 9.37 5.20
CA TRP A 93 12.20 9.57 3.80
C TRP A 93 12.92 10.76 3.18
N THR A 94 13.13 11.82 3.95
CA THR A 94 13.94 12.97 3.52
C THR A 94 15.36 12.55 3.22
N ASP A 95 15.93 11.65 4.03
CA ASP A 95 17.24 11.06 3.79
C ASP A 95 17.22 10.16 2.58
N ILE A 96 16.21 9.31 2.39
CA ILE A 96 16.04 8.56 1.14
C ILE A 96 16.00 9.53 -0.04
N ARG A 97 15.22 10.61 -0.01
CA ARG A 97 15.16 11.57 -1.12
C ARG A 97 16.49 12.29 -1.36
N ALA A 98 17.32 12.49 -0.34
CA ALA A 98 18.62 13.17 -0.41
C ALA A 98 19.76 12.23 -0.83
N ASP A 99 19.79 10.99 -0.35
CA ASP A 99 20.72 9.90 -0.74
C ASP A 99 20.38 9.31 -2.12
N VAL A 100 19.16 9.55 -2.59
CA VAL A 100 18.67 9.09 -3.88
C VAL A 100 19.09 10.05 -4.98
N ASP A 101 20.25 9.72 -5.53
CA ASP A 101 20.35 9.57 -6.97
C ASP A 101 19.09 8.86 -7.50
N ALA A 102 18.15 9.60 -8.11
CA ALA A 102 16.96 9.07 -8.80
C ALA A 102 17.30 8.19 -10.03
N VAL A 103 18.51 7.65 -10.03
CA VAL A 103 19.10 6.72 -10.99
C VAL A 103 18.22 5.48 -11.04
N SER A 104 17.57 5.33 -12.20
CA SER A 104 16.83 4.13 -12.54
C SER A 104 17.79 3.05 -13.01
N VAL A 105 17.63 1.84 -12.50
CA VAL A 105 18.42 0.64 -12.86
C VAL A 105 17.51 -0.40 -13.49
N LEU A 106 18.07 -1.29 -14.30
CA LEU A 106 17.29 -2.38 -14.89
C LEU A 106 16.65 -3.24 -13.79
N ALA A 107 15.37 -3.54 -13.97
CA ALA A 107 14.67 -4.52 -13.14
C ALA A 107 15.02 -5.93 -13.61
N GLU A 108 14.90 -6.92 -12.72
CA GLU A 108 14.99 -8.35 -13.05
C GLU A 108 13.88 -8.80 -14.00
N THR A 109 12.80 -8.00 -14.04
CA THR A 109 11.60 -8.28 -14.81
C THR A 109 11.70 -7.66 -16.20
N ALA A 110 11.34 -6.39 -16.32
CA ALA A 110 11.43 -5.59 -17.53
C ALA A 110 11.50 -4.10 -17.18
N GLY A 111 12.16 -3.32 -18.04
CA GLY A 111 12.28 -1.88 -17.83
C GLY A 111 13.21 -1.51 -16.68
N LYS A 112 13.02 -0.30 -16.14
CA LYS A 112 13.87 0.24 -15.08
C LYS A 112 13.05 0.57 -13.85
N VAL A 113 13.61 0.28 -12.67
CA VAL A 113 13.08 0.63 -11.36
C VAL A 113 14.08 1.51 -10.62
N HIS A 114 13.59 2.17 -9.59
CA HIS A 114 14.40 2.96 -8.69
C HIS A 114 15.49 2.11 -7.99
N ARG A 115 16.76 2.54 -8.06
CA ARG A 115 17.91 1.78 -7.49
C ARG A 115 17.76 1.46 -6.02
N GLY A 116 17.35 2.43 -5.21
CA GLY A 116 17.16 2.23 -3.77
C GLY A 116 16.11 1.18 -3.46
N PHE A 117 14.96 1.23 -4.15
CA PHE A 117 13.85 0.30 -3.89
C PHE A 117 14.23 -1.13 -4.31
N LYS A 118 14.91 -1.25 -5.45
CA LYS A 118 15.44 -2.52 -5.93
C LYS A 118 16.42 -3.13 -4.93
N ARG A 119 17.36 -2.33 -4.40
CA ARG A 119 18.36 -2.79 -3.43
C ARG A 119 17.73 -3.37 -2.17
N GLU A 120 16.72 -2.69 -1.61
CA GLU A 120 16.01 -3.22 -0.44
C GLU A 120 15.32 -4.57 -0.74
N VAL A 121 14.73 -4.68 -1.94
CA VAL A 121 14.10 -5.94 -2.35
C VAL A 121 15.13 -7.02 -2.69
N ASP A 122 16.30 -6.69 -3.22
CA ASP A 122 17.40 -7.64 -3.41
C ASP A 122 17.84 -8.29 -2.09
N ASN A 123 17.84 -7.53 -1.00
CA ASN A 123 18.16 -8.05 0.32
C ASN A 123 17.08 -9.01 0.85
N LEU A 124 15.79 -8.71 0.61
CA LEU A 124 14.67 -9.50 1.12
C LEU A 124 14.30 -10.70 0.25
N TRP A 125 14.43 -10.57 -1.07
CA TRP A 125 13.85 -11.48 -2.04
C TRP A 125 14.23 -12.94 -1.84
N PRO A 126 15.51 -13.31 -1.57
CA PRO A 126 15.86 -14.72 -1.38
C PRO A 126 15.09 -15.40 -0.24
N MET A 127 14.85 -14.68 0.86
CA MET A 127 14.08 -15.20 2.00
C MET A 127 12.59 -15.30 1.67
N LEU A 128 12.04 -14.28 1.00
CA LEU A 128 10.65 -14.25 0.56
C LEU A 128 10.36 -15.35 -0.47
N GLU A 129 11.24 -15.52 -1.45
CA GLU A 129 11.13 -16.54 -2.49
C GLU A 129 11.13 -17.94 -1.89
N THR A 130 12.09 -18.24 -1.01
CA THR A 130 12.16 -19.52 -0.28
C THR A 130 10.86 -19.78 0.52
N SER A 131 10.37 -18.74 1.20
CA SER A 131 9.12 -18.77 1.96
C SER A 131 7.88 -19.01 1.09
N LEU A 132 7.88 -18.51 -0.15
CA LEU A 132 6.78 -18.61 -1.11
C LEU A 132 6.84 -19.86 -2.00
N MET A 133 8.00 -20.53 -2.14
CA MET A 133 8.13 -21.78 -2.91
C MET A 133 7.14 -22.87 -2.47
N ASN A 134 6.91 -22.97 -1.15
CA ASN A 134 6.00 -23.97 -0.56
C ASN A 134 4.61 -23.40 -0.21
N ASN A 135 4.32 -22.16 -0.61
CA ASN A 135 3.04 -21.53 -0.35
C ASN A 135 1.96 -22.11 -1.28
N LYS A 136 0.82 -22.50 -0.72
CA LYS A 136 -0.32 -23.08 -1.46
C LYS A 136 -1.51 -22.13 -1.53
N GLN A 137 -1.49 -21.08 -0.71
CA GLN A 137 -2.56 -20.10 -0.60
C GLN A 137 -2.44 -19.02 -1.70
N PRO A 138 -3.53 -18.39 -2.14
CA PRO A 138 -3.45 -17.12 -2.87
C PRO A 138 -2.59 -16.11 -2.10
N VAL A 139 -1.64 -15.49 -2.79
CA VAL A 139 -0.76 -14.48 -2.20
C VAL A 139 -1.18 -13.07 -2.60
N TYR A 140 -1.18 -12.18 -1.62
CA TYR A 140 -1.44 -10.75 -1.78
C TYR A 140 -0.22 -9.96 -1.33
N PHE A 141 -0.01 -8.79 -1.92
CA PHE A 141 1.06 -7.90 -1.54
C PHE A 141 0.50 -6.58 -1.04
N ALA A 142 1.05 -6.07 0.06
CA ALA A 142 0.65 -4.83 0.67
C ALA A 142 1.88 -4.00 1.09
N GLY A 143 1.74 -2.69 1.14
CA GLY A 143 2.81 -1.85 1.68
C GLY A 143 2.44 -0.37 1.73
N HIS A 144 3.01 0.30 2.71
CA HIS A 144 2.87 1.74 2.90
C HIS A 144 4.19 2.45 2.58
N SER A 145 4.12 3.64 1.97
CA SER A 145 5.31 4.46 1.70
C SER A 145 6.37 3.68 0.91
N LEU A 146 7.60 3.52 1.44
CA LEU A 146 8.71 2.75 0.84
C LEU A 146 8.31 1.29 0.69
N GLY A 147 7.61 0.77 1.69
CA GLY A 147 7.05 -0.57 1.69
C GLY A 147 6.10 -0.78 0.52
N GLY A 148 5.36 0.24 0.09
CA GLY A 148 4.53 0.17 -1.12
C GLY A 148 5.35 -0.01 -2.39
N ALA A 149 6.51 0.65 -2.48
CA ALA A 149 7.43 0.46 -3.60
C ALA A 149 8.08 -0.93 -3.60
N MET A 150 8.51 -1.39 -2.42
CA MET A 150 9.06 -2.73 -2.22
C MET A 150 8.04 -3.81 -2.58
N ALA A 151 6.81 -3.69 -2.06
CA ALA A 151 5.71 -4.62 -2.32
C ALA A 151 5.42 -4.76 -3.82
N LYS A 152 5.49 -3.65 -4.58
CA LYS A 152 5.35 -3.70 -6.05
C LYS A 152 6.45 -4.51 -6.72
N ILE A 153 7.71 -4.30 -6.34
CA ILE A 153 8.84 -5.05 -6.92
C ILE A 153 8.76 -6.53 -6.50
N CYS A 154 8.46 -6.83 -5.23
CA CYS A 154 8.25 -8.20 -4.75
C CYS A 154 7.12 -8.90 -5.52
N ALA A 155 5.97 -8.24 -5.70
CA ALA A 155 4.86 -8.81 -6.46
C ALA A 155 5.25 -9.07 -7.91
N SER A 156 6.02 -8.16 -8.52
CA SER A 156 6.53 -8.31 -9.90
C SER A 156 7.49 -9.49 -10.04
N ARG A 157 8.40 -9.68 -9.07
CA ARG A 157 9.31 -10.84 -9.06
C ARG A 157 8.56 -12.13 -8.82
N CYS A 158 7.59 -12.14 -7.91
CA CYS A 158 6.72 -13.29 -7.65
C CYS A 158 6.00 -13.76 -8.90
N LEU A 159 5.46 -12.83 -9.70
CA LEU A 159 4.77 -13.13 -10.95
C LEU A 159 5.66 -13.80 -12.01
N LEU A 160 6.97 -13.53 -11.99
CA LEU A 160 7.91 -14.02 -13.01
C LEU A 160 8.84 -15.12 -12.54
N SER A 161 8.95 -15.30 -11.22
CA SER A 161 9.70 -16.39 -10.64
C SER A 161 9.05 -17.74 -10.97
N HIS A 162 9.84 -18.80 -10.98
CA HIS A 162 9.36 -20.17 -11.22
C HIS A 162 8.63 -20.79 -10.01
N ILE A 163 8.16 -19.97 -9.06
CA ILE A 163 7.39 -20.46 -7.92
C ILE A 163 5.94 -20.69 -8.33
N SER A 164 5.28 -21.68 -7.74
CA SER A 164 3.90 -22.05 -8.09
C SER A 164 2.86 -21.02 -7.66
N THR A 165 3.25 -20.04 -6.84
CA THR A 165 2.35 -19.02 -6.29
C THR A 165 2.38 -17.77 -7.16
N ASN A 166 1.20 -17.36 -7.66
CA ASN A 166 1.03 -16.10 -8.39
C ASN A 166 0.38 -15.01 -7.53
N PRO A 167 0.86 -13.75 -7.61
CA PRO A 167 0.26 -12.62 -6.91
C PRO A 167 -1.16 -12.36 -7.42
N GLN A 168 -2.13 -12.35 -6.51
CA GLN A 168 -3.53 -12.08 -6.83
C GLN A 168 -3.79 -10.58 -7.00
N GLN A 169 -3.42 -9.77 -6.00
CA GLN A 169 -3.62 -8.33 -6.00
C GLN A 169 -2.51 -7.64 -5.20
N LEU A 170 -2.26 -6.38 -5.54
CA LEU A 170 -1.30 -5.50 -4.87
C LEU A 170 -2.03 -4.26 -4.34
N PHE A 171 -1.85 -3.97 -3.05
CA PHE A 171 -2.42 -2.81 -2.38
C PHE A 171 -1.30 -1.91 -1.85
N THR A 172 -1.27 -0.65 -2.28
CA THR A 172 -0.25 0.29 -1.81
C THR A 172 -0.87 1.57 -1.27
N TYR A 173 -0.29 2.09 -0.18
CA TYR A 173 -0.79 3.28 0.52
C TYR A 173 0.33 4.32 0.55
N GLY A 174 0.10 5.49 -0.03
CA GLY A 174 1.13 6.54 -0.06
C GLY A 174 2.39 6.15 -0.84
N SER A 175 2.33 5.17 -1.74
CA SER A 175 3.52 4.67 -2.46
C SER A 175 4.08 5.70 -3.45
N PRO A 176 5.42 5.84 -3.54
CA PRO A 176 6.06 6.60 -4.60
C PRO A 176 5.93 5.90 -5.96
N ARG A 177 6.37 6.59 -7.02
CA ARG A 177 6.57 5.98 -8.34
C ARG A 177 7.77 5.04 -8.29
N VAL A 178 7.62 3.83 -8.83
CA VAL A 178 8.61 2.75 -8.65
C VAL A 178 9.51 2.57 -9.86
N GLY A 179 8.99 2.75 -11.07
CA GLY A 179 9.74 2.47 -12.28
C GLY A 179 9.23 3.22 -13.50
N ASN A 180 9.91 2.99 -14.61
CA ASN A 180 9.63 3.66 -15.88
C ASN A 180 8.43 3.04 -16.61
N ARG A 181 8.06 3.65 -17.74
CA ARG A 181 6.94 3.19 -18.59
C ARG A 181 7.03 1.71 -18.96
N SER A 182 8.23 1.21 -19.30
CA SER A 182 8.42 -0.20 -19.67
C SER A 182 8.15 -1.14 -18.50
N TYR A 183 8.62 -0.81 -17.30
CA TYR A 183 8.34 -1.57 -16.08
C TYR A 183 6.83 -1.55 -15.75
N VAL A 184 6.21 -0.38 -15.82
CA VAL A 184 4.77 -0.22 -15.55
C VAL A 184 3.89 -1.00 -16.51
N LYS A 185 4.24 -1.06 -17.79
CA LYS A 185 3.47 -1.82 -18.79
C LYS A 185 3.60 -3.33 -18.62
N PHE A 186 4.74 -3.80 -18.11
CA PHE A 186 5.04 -5.21 -18.01
C PHE A 186 4.41 -5.87 -16.78
N VAL A 187 4.29 -5.14 -15.68
CA VAL A 187 3.65 -5.64 -14.45
C VAL A 187 2.13 -5.56 -14.58
N THR A 188 1.50 -6.69 -14.88
CA THR A 188 0.06 -6.80 -15.17
C THR A 188 -0.81 -7.13 -13.95
N ILE A 189 -0.25 -7.07 -12.74
CA ILE A 189 -0.94 -7.37 -11.48
C ILE A 189 -2.01 -6.31 -11.22
N ASP A 190 -3.20 -6.73 -10.76
CA ASP A 190 -4.25 -5.84 -10.26
C ASP A 190 -3.71 -5.04 -9.06
N HIS A 191 -3.23 -3.83 -9.35
CA HIS A 191 -2.60 -2.94 -8.38
C HIS A 191 -3.55 -1.79 -8.05
N TYR A 192 -3.96 -1.70 -6.78
CA TYR A 192 -4.76 -0.61 -6.24
C TYR A 192 -3.87 0.31 -5.40
N ARG A 193 -3.76 1.56 -5.83
CA ARG A 193 -2.89 2.57 -5.21
C ARG A 193 -3.72 3.64 -4.53
N PHE A 194 -3.61 3.73 -3.22
CA PHE A 194 -4.31 4.71 -2.40
C PHE A 194 -3.48 5.99 -2.26
N VAL A 195 -4.13 7.12 -2.54
CA VAL A 195 -3.56 8.47 -2.43
C VAL A 195 -4.43 9.30 -1.50
N ASN A 196 -3.83 9.88 -0.47
CA ASN A 196 -4.52 10.77 0.44
C ASN A 196 -4.16 12.23 0.14
N ASN A 197 -5.12 12.98 -0.41
CA ASN A 197 -5.08 14.43 -0.57
C ASN A 197 -3.70 15.04 -0.92
N ASN A 198 -2.99 15.64 0.05
CA ASN A 198 -1.75 16.38 -0.18
C ASN A 198 -0.48 15.54 -0.04
N ASP A 199 -0.59 14.22 0.18
CA ASP A 199 0.54 13.31 0.30
C ASP A 199 1.57 13.54 -0.84
N VAL A 200 2.76 13.99 -0.43
CA VAL A 200 3.88 14.34 -1.30
C VAL A 200 4.59 13.11 -1.84
N VAL A 201 4.58 12.00 -1.11
CA VAL A 201 5.35 10.80 -1.43
C VAL A 201 4.82 10.15 -2.70
N THR A 202 3.51 10.18 -2.89
CA THR A 202 2.86 9.70 -4.13
C THR A 202 3.27 10.49 -5.38
N ARG A 203 4.02 11.60 -5.24
CA ARG A 203 4.43 12.47 -6.33
C ARG A 203 5.93 12.40 -6.63
N VAL A 204 6.69 11.56 -5.92
CA VAL A 204 8.10 11.32 -6.18
C VAL A 204 8.35 9.88 -6.64
N PRO A 205 9.42 9.62 -7.42
CA PRO A 205 10.18 10.59 -8.19
C PRO A 205 9.32 11.33 -9.23
N PRO A 206 9.69 12.56 -9.65
CA PRO A 206 8.95 13.31 -10.67
C PRO A 206 8.82 12.60 -12.03
N ILE A 207 7.75 12.91 -12.76
CA ILE A 207 7.46 12.30 -14.07
C ILE A 207 8.53 12.63 -15.13
N TRP A 208 9.12 13.83 -15.07
CA TRP A 208 10.15 14.28 -16.02
C TRP A 208 11.46 13.47 -15.92
N LEU A 209 11.64 12.70 -14.84
CA LEU A 209 12.72 11.70 -14.71
C LEU A 209 12.36 10.33 -15.32
N GLY A 210 11.23 10.23 -16.04
CA GLY A 210 10.79 9.01 -16.73
C GLY A 210 10.03 8.01 -15.85
N TYR A 211 9.76 8.33 -14.59
CA TYR A 211 9.01 7.49 -13.67
C TYR A 211 7.50 7.61 -13.89
N GLN A 212 6.79 6.48 -13.79
CA GLN A 212 5.34 6.41 -13.96
C GLN A 212 4.68 5.60 -12.84
N HIS A 213 3.43 5.95 -12.56
CA HIS A 213 2.54 5.13 -11.74
C HIS A 213 1.93 4.00 -12.57
N SER A 214 1.69 2.87 -11.93
CA SER A 214 0.90 1.74 -12.45
C SER A 214 -0.36 1.57 -11.60
N GLY A 215 -1.32 0.82 -12.11
CA GLY A 215 -2.49 0.40 -11.33
C GLY A 215 -3.58 1.47 -11.24
N TYR A 216 -4.62 1.13 -10.51
CA TYR A 216 -5.83 1.93 -10.31
C TYR A 216 -5.65 2.87 -9.13
N GLU A 217 -5.78 4.17 -9.36
CA GLU A 217 -5.70 5.17 -8.29
C GLU A 217 -7.02 5.28 -7.53
N ILE A 218 -6.96 5.09 -6.21
CA ILE A 218 -8.05 5.35 -5.28
C ILE A 218 -7.69 6.61 -4.49
N TYR A 219 -8.37 7.72 -4.79
CA TYR A 219 -8.07 9.03 -4.21
C TYR A 219 -9.02 9.38 -3.06
N PHE A 220 -8.46 9.64 -1.88
CA PHE A 220 -9.15 10.30 -0.79
C PHE A 220 -9.02 11.81 -0.94
N ASN A 221 -10.16 12.50 -0.94
CA ASN A 221 -10.19 13.96 -0.91
C ASN A 221 -9.79 14.50 0.49
N ARG A 222 -9.71 15.82 0.63
CA ARG A 222 -9.42 16.50 1.91
C ARG A 222 -10.31 16.10 3.12
N ASN A 223 -11.48 15.49 2.87
CA ASN A 223 -12.42 15.05 3.91
C ASN A 223 -12.31 13.54 4.21
N GLY A 224 -11.38 12.83 3.56
CA GLY A 224 -11.23 11.39 3.66
C GLY A 224 -12.23 10.60 2.81
N ASP A 225 -12.98 11.24 1.93
CA ASP A 225 -13.95 10.55 1.07
C ASP A 225 -13.28 10.07 -0.22
N ILE A 226 -13.63 8.85 -0.65
CA ILE A 226 -13.20 8.33 -1.96
C ILE A 226 -13.91 9.11 -3.06
N LYS A 227 -13.15 9.75 -3.95
CA LYS A 227 -13.69 10.52 -5.07
C LYS A 227 -12.94 10.24 -6.37
N GLN A 228 -13.70 10.16 -7.45
CA GLN A 228 -13.14 10.12 -8.80
C GLN A 228 -13.05 11.54 -9.33
N TYR A 229 -11.83 12.09 -9.32
CA TYR A 229 -11.55 13.42 -9.82
C TYR A 229 -10.67 13.37 -11.07
N GLY A 230 -11.00 14.20 -12.07
CA GLY A 230 -10.07 14.55 -13.14
C GLY A 230 -8.90 15.38 -12.60
N TYR A 231 -7.85 15.55 -13.42
CA TYR A 231 -6.61 16.23 -13.03
C TYR A 231 -6.83 17.62 -12.42
N LEU A 232 -7.65 18.47 -13.07
CA LEU A 232 -7.93 19.83 -12.62
C LEU A 232 -8.67 19.87 -11.26
N MET A 233 -9.64 18.97 -11.07
CA MET A 233 -10.38 18.87 -9.80
C MET A 233 -9.49 18.41 -8.66
N LYS A 234 -8.58 17.44 -8.90
CA LYS A 234 -7.57 17.05 -7.90
C LYS A 234 -6.65 18.19 -7.53
N ARG A 235 -6.23 19.02 -8.51
CA ARG A 235 -5.39 20.19 -8.24
C ARG A 235 -6.12 21.22 -7.36
N ARG A 236 -7.40 21.46 -7.64
CA ARG A 236 -8.26 22.36 -6.86
C ARG A 236 -8.53 21.83 -5.45
N ASP A 237 -8.80 20.53 -5.30
CA ASP A 237 -9.04 19.89 -4.00
C ASP A 237 -7.82 20.02 -3.08
N ARG A 238 -6.64 19.70 -3.61
CA ARG A 238 -5.35 19.86 -2.90
C ARG A 238 -5.08 21.30 -2.46
N TRP A 239 -5.25 22.27 -3.36
CA TRP A 239 -5.07 23.69 -3.03
C TRP A 239 -6.03 24.15 -1.91
N ARG A 240 -7.28 23.66 -1.95
CA ARG A 240 -8.26 23.92 -0.89
C ARG A 240 -7.92 23.21 0.42
N GLY A 241 -7.35 22.01 0.38
CA GLY A 241 -6.81 21.31 1.55
C GLY A 241 -5.71 22.15 2.20
N PHE A 242 -4.72 22.55 1.39
CA PHE A 242 -3.59 23.37 1.81
C PHE A 242 -4.03 24.72 2.43
N LEU A 243 -4.99 25.43 1.82
CA LEU A 243 -5.53 26.68 2.38
C LEU A 243 -6.24 26.49 3.73
N LYS A 244 -7.03 25.42 3.87
CA LYS A 244 -7.75 25.11 5.12
C LYS A 244 -6.76 24.79 6.26
N GLU A 245 -5.63 24.19 5.93
CA GLU A 245 -4.54 23.85 6.84
C GLU A 245 -3.71 25.08 7.25
N LEU A 246 -3.43 25.99 6.31
CA LEU A 246 -2.79 27.30 6.57
C LEU A 246 -3.57 28.14 7.57
N VAL A 247 -4.91 28.17 7.44
CA VAL A 247 -5.81 28.84 8.40
C VAL A 247 -5.76 28.19 9.78
N ARG A 248 -5.37 26.91 9.87
CA ARG A 248 -5.23 26.14 11.12
C ARG A 248 -3.80 26.11 11.68
N TRP A 249 -2.84 26.85 11.10
CA TRP A 249 -1.42 26.90 11.52
C TRP A 249 -0.74 25.51 11.68
N LYS A 250 -1.20 24.49 10.94
CA LYS A 250 -0.56 23.16 10.88
C LYS A 250 -0.21 22.84 9.43
N VAL A 251 1.08 22.72 9.11
CA VAL A 251 1.56 22.33 7.78
C VAL A 251 1.74 20.81 7.76
N ASP A 252 0.66 20.05 7.55
CA ASP A 252 0.65 18.58 7.74
C ASP A 252 0.80 17.78 6.42
N HIS A 253 1.77 18.14 5.58
CA HIS A 253 2.12 17.30 4.41
C HIS A 253 2.62 15.90 4.81
N ILE A 254 3.17 15.78 6.02
CA ILE A 254 3.63 14.52 6.64
C ILE A 254 2.44 13.78 7.29
N GLY A 255 1.46 14.51 7.82
CA GLY A 255 0.26 13.91 8.42
C GLY A 255 -0.62 13.20 7.39
N ASP A 256 -0.77 13.78 6.21
CA ASP A 256 -1.51 13.15 5.10
C ASP A 256 -0.82 11.87 4.58
N HIS A 257 0.48 11.71 4.82
CA HIS A 257 1.23 10.51 4.49
C HIS A 257 1.17 9.43 5.59
N SER A 258 0.58 9.69 6.76
CA SER A 258 0.53 8.69 7.84
C SER A 258 -0.39 7.52 7.48
N ILE A 259 0.08 6.28 7.63
CA ILE A 259 -0.72 5.06 7.42
C ILE A 259 -1.99 5.02 8.28
N HIS A 260 -1.97 5.62 9.48
CA HIS A 260 -3.15 5.74 10.32
C HIS A 260 -4.26 6.54 9.64
N ARG A 261 -3.91 7.60 8.89
CA ARG A 261 -4.88 8.41 8.16
C ARG A 261 -5.55 7.64 7.03
N TYR A 262 -4.78 6.79 6.34
CA TYR A 262 -5.33 5.87 5.34
C TYR A 262 -6.30 4.87 5.98
N CYS A 263 -5.96 4.30 7.13
CA CYS A 263 -6.83 3.39 7.88
C CYS A 263 -8.12 4.10 8.32
N GLU A 264 -8.03 5.31 8.90
CA GLU A 264 -9.20 6.11 9.30
C GLU A 264 -10.17 6.35 8.13
N ASN A 265 -9.63 6.79 6.97
CA ASN A 265 -10.43 7.03 5.77
C ASN A 265 -11.10 5.75 5.26
N LEU A 266 -10.40 4.61 5.33
CA LEU A 266 -10.92 3.30 4.92
C LEU A 266 -11.99 2.77 5.89
N VAL A 267 -11.81 2.92 7.20
CA VAL A 267 -12.84 2.57 8.19
C VAL A 267 -14.12 3.34 7.91
N LYS A 268 -14.01 4.66 7.69
CA LYS A 268 -15.14 5.51 7.30
C LYS A 268 -15.82 4.99 6.03
N ALA A 269 -15.05 4.66 5.00
CA ALA A 269 -15.57 4.16 3.73
C ALA A 269 -16.26 2.79 3.86
N VAL A 270 -15.69 1.86 4.64
CA VAL A 270 -16.27 0.54 4.90
C VAL A 270 -17.57 0.63 5.70
N LEU A 271 -17.65 1.54 6.67
CA LEU A 271 -18.88 1.78 7.42
C LEU A 271 -19.99 2.33 6.51
N ALA A 272 -19.68 3.33 5.69
CA ALA A 272 -20.63 3.88 4.72
C ALA A 272 -21.06 2.83 3.67
N GLU A 273 -20.16 1.97 3.21
CA GLU A 273 -20.50 0.86 2.31
C GLU A 273 -21.45 -0.14 2.97
N LYS A 274 -21.23 -0.49 4.24
CA LYS A 274 -22.13 -1.40 4.99
C LYS A 274 -23.53 -0.82 5.14
N GLU A 275 -23.64 0.48 5.43
CA GLU A 275 -24.93 1.17 5.49
C GLU A 275 -25.62 1.19 4.12
N SER A 276 -24.87 1.47 3.05
CA SER A 276 -25.39 1.44 1.68
C SER A 276 -25.90 0.05 1.29
N ILE A 277 -25.15 -1.02 1.57
CA ILE A 277 -25.55 -2.40 1.28
C ILE A 277 -26.80 -2.79 2.08
N ALA A 278 -26.86 -2.42 3.37
CA ALA A 278 -28.05 -2.67 4.19
C ALA A 278 -29.30 -1.95 3.67
N ALA A 279 -29.13 -0.83 2.97
CA ALA A 279 -30.18 -0.09 2.28
C ALA A 279 -30.48 -0.59 0.84
N GLY A 280 -29.89 -1.71 0.41
CA GLY A 280 -30.08 -2.29 -0.92
C GLY A 280 -29.19 -1.71 -2.02
N GLY A 281 -28.15 -0.96 -1.66
CA GLY A 281 -27.12 -0.49 -2.60
C GLY A 281 -26.05 -1.55 -2.89
N GLU A 282 -25.24 -1.30 -3.91
CA GLU A 282 -24.17 -2.19 -4.34
C GLU A 282 -22.83 -1.88 -3.63
N PRO A 283 -21.96 -2.89 -3.44
CA PRO A 283 -20.59 -2.66 -2.96
C PRO A 283 -19.79 -1.73 -3.87
N TYR A 284 -18.86 -0.98 -3.28
CA TYR A 284 -17.98 -0.12 -4.06
C TYR A 284 -17.12 -0.95 -5.02
N THR A 285 -17.17 -0.59 -6.29
CA THR A 285 -16.31 -1.16 -7.33
C THR A 285 -15.31 -0.09 -7.77
N PRO A 286 -14.00 -0.36 -7.69
CA PRO A 286 -13.00 0.59 -8.18
C PRO A 286 -13.18 0.76 -9.69
N CYS A 287 -13.28 2.00 -10.14
CA CYS A 287 -13.34 2.27 -11.56
C CYS A 287 -11.98 1.87 -12.17
N LYS A 288 -12.00 0.87 -13.05
CA LYS A 288 -10.85 0.50 -13.88
C LYS A 288 -10.68 1.55 -14.97
N LEU A 289 -10.48 2.82 -14.60
CA LEU A 289 -9.96 3.80 -15.53
C LEU A 289 -8.59 3.28 -15.94
N THR A 290 -8.53 2.74 -17.15
CA THR A 290 -7.29 2.57 -17.89
C THR A 290 -6.49 3.84 -17.72
N ILE A 291 -5.20 3.69 -17.44
CA ILE A 291 -4.22 4.77 -17.58
C ILE A 291 -4.60 5.46 -18.89
N ALA A 292 -5.00 6.74 -18.81
CA ALA A 292 -5.41 7.49 -19.99
C ALA A 292 -4.38 7.23 -21.09
N PRO A 293 -4.80 7.00 -22.35
CA PRO A 293 -3.85 6.86 -23.44
C PRO A 293 -2.90 8.07 -23.42
N PRO A 294 -1.64 7.86 -23.86
CA PRO A 294 -0.47 8.65 -23.47
C PRO A 294 -0.46 10.08 -24.02
N ASP A 295 -1.52 10.49 -24.71
CA ASP A 295 -1.57 11.68 -25.55
C ASP A 295 -2.50 12.77 -24.99
N ALA A 296 -2.86 12.70 -23.69
CA ALA A 296 -3.45 13.87 -23.04
C ALA A 296 -2.35 14.92 -22.82
N PRO A 297 -2.35 16.05 -23.56
CA PRO A 297 -1.36 17.09 -23.35
C PRO A 297 -1.58 17.69 -21.95
N HIS A 298 -0.47 17.89 -21.24
CA HIS A 298 -0.42 18.50 -19.91
C HIS A 298 -0.80 19.99 -19.94
#